data_AF-A0A1I1X3T5-F1
#
_entry.id   AF-A0A1I1X3T5-F1
#
_cell.length_a   1.000
_cell.length_b   1.000
_cell.length_c   1.000
_cell.angle_alpha   90.00
_cell.angle_beta   90.00
_cell.angle_gamma   90.00
#
_symmetry.space_group_name_H-M   'P 1'
#
loop_
_entity.id
_entity.type
_entity.pdbx_description
1 polymer ?
#
loop_
_entity_poly.entity_id
_entity_poly.type
_entity_poly.pdbx_seq_one_letter_code
_entity_poly.pdbx_strand_id
1 'polypeptide(L)'
;MTRHTWIATLLGAVVGAGVMLAGLAQAGRLAPAPRPEVLVTLAQTVEAEHRRVDLLLKQRDYAGAIAALEQMRTIAWPEPAVAGDAAAVLRHDVYGRLVRLRLDHPDVDPKTPDALAELVGEGLGADYKAIATNAFTARLVGLRGEIAEKQGRDGDALSAYEEALDMNRALLQQALAGAAP
;
A
#
# COMPACT_ATOMS: atom_id res chain seq x y z
N MET A 1 8.52 -67.79 -16.77
CA MET A 1 8.41 -66.35 -17.07
C MET A 1 8.02 -65.60 -15.79
N THR A 2 8.96 -65.24 -14.91
CA THR A 2 8.64 -64.58 -13.61
C THR A 2 9.81 -63.80 -13.00
N ARG A 3 10.76 -63.28 -13.81
CA ARG A 3 11.92 -62.51 -13.30
C ARG A 3 11.88 -61.01 -13.60
N HIS A 4 10.91 -60.52 -14.36
CA HIS A 4 10.90 -59.12 -14.83
C HIS A 4 9.97 -58.19 -14.02
N THR A 5 9.18 -58.73 -13.09
CA THR A 5 8.14 -57.97 -12.38
C THR A 5 8.69 -57.19 -11.17
N TRP A 6 9.75 -57.67 -10.53
CA TRP A 6 10.28 -57.08 -9.28
C TRP A 6 11.10 -55.80 -9.50
N ILE A 7 11.73 -55.65 -10.67
CA ILE A 7 12.53 -54.46 -10.99
C ILE A 7 11.62 -53.24 -11.21
N ALA A 8 10.44 -53.44 -11.81
CA ALA A 8 9.47 -52.35 -12.04
C ALA A 8 8.90 -51.81 -10.72
N THR A 9 8.68 -52.65 -9.71
CA THR A 9 8.14 -52.24 -8.41
C THR A 9 9.16 -51.45 -7.59
N LEU A 10 10.44 -51.84 -7.63
CA LEU A 10 11.53 -51.10 -6.97
C LEU A 10 11.80 -49.75 -7.63
N LEU A 11 11.76 -49.67 -8.97
CA LEU A 11 11.94 -48.40 -9.68
C LEU A 11 10.79 -47.41 -9.38
N GLY A 12 9.54 -47.91 -9.32
CA GLY A 12 8.38 -47.10 -8.97
C GLY A 12 8.43 -46.52 -7.55
N ALA A 13 8.92 -47.30 -6.58
CA ALA A 13 9.07 -46.85 -5.20
C ALA A 13 10.14 -45.75 -5.03
N VAL A 14 11.26 -45.85 -5.75
CA VAL A 14 12.34 -44.85 -5.72
C VAL A 14 11.91 -43.54 -6.39
N VAL A 15 11.20 -43.62 -7.53
CA VAL A 15 10.65 -42.44 -8.21
C VAL A 15 9.57 -41.77 -7.36
N GLY A 16 8.68 -42.53 -6.72
CA GLY A 16 7.67 -41.99 -5.81
C GLY A 16 8.27 -41.26 -4.60
N ALA A 17 9.32 -41.82 -3.99
CA ALA A 17 10.01 -41.17 -2.87
C ALA A 17 10.75 -39.89 -3.30
N GLY A 18 11.34 -39.87 -4.50
CA GLY A 18 11.99 -38.67 -5.06
C GLY A 18 11.00 -37.52 -5.32
N VAL A 19 9.81 -37.83 -5.84
CA VAL A 19 8.75 -36.83 -6.09
C VAL A 19 8.20 -36.27 -4.77
N MET A 20 8.02 -37.09 -3.73
CA MET A 20 7.60 -36.58 -2.41
C MET A 20 8.65 -35.67 -1.76
N LEU A 21 9.93 -36.01 -1.86
CA LEU A 21 11.02 -35.18 -1.30
C LEU A 21 11.18 -33.86 -2.06
N ALA A 22 11.05 -33.87 -3.39
CA ALA A 22 11.02 -32.65 -4.19
C ALA A 22 9.78 -31.79 -3.89
N GLY A 23 8.61 -32.40 -3.66
CA GLY A 23 7.39 -31.71 -3.24
C GLY A 23 7.50 -31.06 -1.86
N LEU A 24 8.17 -31.70 -0.90
CA LEU A 24 8.43 -31.13 0.43
C LEU A 24 9.48 -29.99 0.39
N ALA A 25 10.50 -30.10 -0.45
CA ALA A 25 11.46 -29.02 -0.69
C ALA A 25 10.81 -27.80 -1.37
N GLN A 26 9.80 -28.03 -2.22
CA GLN A 26 8.97 -26.97 -2.81
C GLN A 26 7.97 -26.38 -1.80
N ALA A 27 7.44 -27.19 -0.86
CA ALA A 27 6.55 -26.72 0.21
C ALA A 27 7.27 -25.82 1.23
N GLY A 28 8.58 -25.98 1.42
CA GLY A 28 9.41 -25.03 2.16
C GLY A 28 9.66 -23.69 1.45
N ARG A 29 9.26 -23.55 0.18
CA ARG A 29 9.25 -22.30 -0.59
C ARG A 29 7.86 -21.66 -0.68
N LEU A 30 6.91 -22.11 0.11
CA LEU A 30 5.67 -21.35 0.32
C LEU A 30 6.09 -20.03 0.96
N ALA A 31 5.74 -18.92 0.31
CA ALA A 31 6.00 -17.59 0.85
C ALA A 31 5.55 -17.55 2.34
N PRO A 32 6.33 -16.92 3.23
CA PRO A 32 5.95 -16.82 4.63
C PRO A 32 4.52 -16.31 4.72
N ALA A 33 3.69 -16.99 5.52
CA ALA A 33 2.30 -16.61 5.68
C ALA A 33 2.22 -15.15 6.17
N PRO A 34 1.20 -14.39 5.74
CA PRO A 34 0.96 -13.04 6.24
C PRO A 34 0.98 -13.03 7.77
N ARG A 35 1.54 -11.98 8.36
CA ARG A 35 1.64 -11.79 9.80
C ARG A 35 0.54 -10.83 10.27
N PRO A 36 -0.67 -11.32 10.58
CA PRO A 36 -1.81 -10.47 10.90
C PRO A 36 -1.54 -9.56 12.11
N GLU A 37 -0.71 -10.00 13.06
CA GLU A 37 -0.31 -9.21 14.22
C GLU A 37 0.43 -7.93 13.84
N VAL A 38 1.20 -7.95 12.75
CA VAL A 38 1.92 -6.77 12.23
C VAL A 38 0.93 -5.76 11.67
N LEU A 39 -0.03 -6.22 10.85
CA LEU A 39 -1.04 -5.36 10.27
C LEU A 39 -1.94 -4.74 11.34
N VAL A 40 -2.39 -5.53 12.33
CA VAL A 40 -3.23 -5.03 13.44
C VAL A 40 -2.48 -3.98 14.26
N THR A 41 -1.22 -4.22 14.60
CA THR A 41 -0.40 -3.26 15.37
C THR A 41 -0.19 -1.97 14.57
N LEU A 42 0.09 -2.07 13.27
CA LEU A 42 0.21 -0.92 12.38
C LEU A 42 -1.11 -0.12 12.32
N ALA A 43 -2.24 -0.79 12.13
CA ALA A 43 -3.55 -0.14 12.06
C ALA A 43 -3.89 0.60 13.36
N GLN A 44 -3.64 -0.01 14.52
CA GLN A 44 -3.86 0.63 15.82
C GLN A 44 -2.95 1.84 16.03
N THR A 45 -1.69 1.75 15.59
CA THR A 45 -0.74 2.87 15.65
C THR A 45 -1.20 4.03 14.78
N VAL A 46 -1.58 3.75 13.53
CA VAL A 46 -2.10 4.75 12.59
C VAL A 46 -3.37 5.40 13.11
N GLU A 47 -4.30 4.61 13.66
CA GLU A 47 -5.53 5.15 14.25
C GLU A 47 -5.24 6.11 15.42
N ALA A 48 -4.38 5.72 16.36
CA ALA A 48 -4.03 6.54 17.50
C ALA A 48 -3.39 7.88 17.07
N GLU A 49 -2.47 7.83 16.10
CA GLU A 49 -1.85 9.04 15.56
C GLU A 49 -2.84 9.90 14.77
N HIS A 50 -3.77 9.31 14.02
CA HIS A 50 -4.83 10.06 13.35
C HIS A 50 -5.76 10.78 14.33
N ARG A 51 -6.08 10.17 15.47
CA ARG A 51 -6.84 10.83 16.54
C ARG A 51 -6.05 11.97 17.17
N ARG A 52 -4.74 11.79 17.39
CA ARG A 52 -3.85 12.84 17.90
C ARG A 52 -3.79 14.02 16.93
N VAL A 53 -3.61 13.76 15.64
CA VAL A 53 -3.65 14.77 14.58
C VAL A 53 -4.98 15.53 14.60
N ASP A 54 -6.11 14.85 14.72
CA ASP A 54 -7.43 15.50 14.80
C ASP A 54 -7.54 16.46 15.99
N LEU A 55 -6.98 16.09 17.15
CA LEU A 55 -6.97 16.96 18.34
C LEU A 55 -6.08 18.19 18.12
N LEU A 56 -4.92 18.03 17.49
CA LEU A 56 -4.02 19.14 17.14
C LEU A 56 -4.69 20.10 16.16
N LEU A 57 -5.36 19.57 15.13
CA LEU A 57 -6.10 20.39 14.16
C LEU A 57 -7.27 21.16 14.82
N LYS A 58 -7.98 20.55 15.78
CA LYS A 58 -9.01 21.25 16.57
C LYS A 58 -8.44 22.41 17.39
N GLN A 59 -7.20 22.30 17.83
CA GLN A 59 -6.46 23.35 18.54
C GLN A 59 -5.81 24.36 17.58
N ARG A 60 -5.93 24.16 16.26
CA ARG A 60 -5.25 24.91 15.21
C ARG A 60 -3.72 24.80 15.28
N ASP A 61 -3.20 23.74 15.91
CA ASP A 61 -1.78 23.42 15.93
C ASP A 61 -1.41 22.63 14.66
N TYR A 62 -1.34 23.35 13.53
CA TYR A 62 -0.97 22.76 12.24
C TYR A 62 0.48 22.26 12.22
N ALA A 63 1.39 22.95 12.92
CA ALA A 63 2.80 22.56 12.98
C ALA A 63 2.96 21.24 13.73
N GLY A 64 2.29 21.09 14.88
CA GLY A 64 2.24 19.83 15.63
C GLY A 64 1.60 18.70 14.83
N ALA A 65 0.51 18.98 14.09
CA ALA A 65 -0.14 17.99 13.23
C ALA A 65 0.78 17.50 12.08
N ILE A 66 1.50 18.42 11.42
CA ILE A 66 2.51 18.08 10.41
C ILE A 66 3.63 17.24 11.03
N ALA A 67 4.16 17.65 12.18
CA ALA A 67 5.24 16.93 12.86
C ALA A 67 4.84 15.50 13.27
N ALA A 68 3.60 15.28 13.71
CA ALA A 68 3.10 13.95 14.04
C ALA A 68 3.04 13.03 12.80
N LEU A 69 2.54 13.53 11.66
CA LEU A 69 2.51 12.77 10.41
C LEU A 69 3.90 12.55 9.81
N GLU A 70 4.83 13.49 9.99
CA GLU A 70 6.25 13.32 9.65
C GLU A 70 6.90 12.20 10.47
N GLN A 71 6.60 12.11 11.77
CA GLN A 71 7.08 11.00 12.60
C GLN A 71 6.59 9.66 12.05
N MET A 72 5.35 9.58 11.57
CA MET A 72 4.81 8.37 10.94
C MET A 72 5.51 7.98 9.64
N ARG A 73 6.15 8.91 8.91
CA ARG A 73 6.98 8.55 7.75
C ARG A 73 8.19 7.73 8.14
N THR A 74 8.68 7.88 9.37
CA THR A 74 9.93 7.25 9.83
C THR A 74 9.76 5.79 10.27
N ILE A 75 8.52 5.29 10.37
CA ILE A 75 8.27 3.89 10.70
C ILE A 75 8.61 2.99 9.51
N ALA A 76 9.01 1.75 9.80
CA ALA A 76 9.18 0.72 8.77
C ALA A 76 7.80 0.25 8.28
N TRP A 77 7.43 0.67 7.07
CA TRP A 77 6.20 0.19 6.41
C TRP A 77 6.39 -1.26 5.97
N PRO A 78 5.53 -2.20 6.41
CA PRO A 78 5.69 -3.60 6.07
C PRO A 78 5.38 -3.84 4.59
N GLU A 79 6.19 -4.70 3.97
CA GLU A 79 5.99 -5.13 2.58
C GLU A 79 4.66 -5.88 2.39
N PRO A 80 4.09 -5.89 1.17
CA PRO A 80 2.85 -6.62 0.89
C PRO A 80 2.91 -8.10 1.27
N ALA A 81 4.07 -8.74 1.13
CA ALA A 81 4.26 -10.14 1.54
C ALA A 81 4.09 -10.38 3.06
N VAL A 82 4.25 -9.33 3.89
CA VAL A 82 4.16 -9.43 5.35
C VAL A 82 2.77 -9.07 5.85
N ALA A 83 2.19 -7.98 5.36
CA ALA A 83 0.95 -7.39 5.91
C ALA A 83 -0.17 -7.22 4.87
N GLY A 84 0.03 -7.71 3.65
CA GLY A 84 -0.90 -7.53 2.53
C GLY A 84 -0.99 -6.08 2.06
N ASP A 85 -1.87 -5.85 1.08
CA ASP A 85 -2.11 -4.52 0.49
C ASP A 85 -2.59 -3.49 1.52
N ALA A 86 -3.26 -3.94 2.59
CA ALA A 86 -3.79 -3.07 3.64
C ALA A 86 -2.71 -2.19 4.29
N ALA A 87 -1.46 -2.65 4.39
CA ALA A 87 -0.37 -1.83 4.88
C ALA A 87 -0.04 -0.65 3.93
N ALA A 88 -0.05 -0.90 2.62
CA ALA A 88 0.12 0.16 1.62
C ALA A 88 -1.06 1.13 1.64
N VAL A 89 -2.29 0.64 1.84
CA VAL A 89 -3.48 1.50 2.01
C VAL A 89 -3.32 2.46 3.20
N LEU A 90 -2.87 1.96 4.35
CA LEU A 90 -2.62 2.79 5.53
C LEU A 90 -1.50 3.81 5.29
N ARG A 91 -0.45 3.42 4.56
CA ARG A 91 0.61 4.34 4.12
C ARG A 91 0.03 5.47 3.28
N HIS A 92 -0.78 5.15 2.26
CA HIS A 92 -1.37 6.14 1.37
C HIS A 92 -2.28 7.13 2.12
N ASP A 93 -3.00 6.68 3.15
CA ASP A 93 -3.80 7.56 4.00
C ASP A 93 -2.92 8.57 4.77
N VAL A 94 -1.88 8.08 5.47
CA VAL A 94 -0.95 8.94 6.23
C VAL A 94 -0.30 9.99 5.33
N TYR A 95 0.24 9.57 4.19
CA TYR A 95 0.89 10.48 3.24
C TYR A 95 -0.11 11.44 2.59
N GLY A 96 -1.29 10.97 2.22
CA GLY A 96 -2.35 11.82 1.66
C GLY A 96 -2.80 12.90 2.63
N ARG A 97 -2.88 12.58 3.93
CA ARG A 97 -3.16 13.55 4.99
C ARG A 97 -2.05 14.59 5.12
N LEU A 98 -0.80 14.15 5.18
CA LEU A 98 0.35 15.04 5.32
C LEU A 98 0.46 16.01 4.15
N VAL A 99 0.37 15.49 2.92
CA VAL A 99 0.45 16.29 1.70
C VAL A 99 -0.68 17.32 1.65
N ARG A 100 -1.94 16.90 1.90
CA ARG A 100 -3.09 17.81 1.95
C ARG A 100 -2.87 18.92 2.98
N LEU A 101 -2.41 18.58 4.18
CA LEU A 101 -2.19 19.56 5.25
C LEU A 101 -1.15 20.61 4.87
N ARG A 102 -0.07 20.21 4.20
CA ARG A 102 0.94 21.16 3.67
C ARG A 102 0.42 22.02 2.53
N LEU A 103 -0.43 21.46 1.66
CA LEU A 103 -1.05 22.22 0.57
C LEU A 103 -2.07 23.25 1.11
N ASP A 104 -2.77 22.92 2.19
CA ASP A 104 -3.74 23.81 2.86
C ASP A 104 -3.06 24.90 3.71
N HIS A 105 -1.87 24.61 4.25
CA HIS A 105 -1.13 25.50 5.15
C HIS A 105 0.33 25.68 4.69
N PRO A 106 0.58 26.28 3.52
CA PRO A 106 1.93 26.35 2.92
C PRO A 106 2.93 27.18 3.73
N ASP A 107 2.46 28.06 4.61
CA ASP A 107 3.30 28.89 5.47
C ASP A 107 3.82 28.13 6.72
N VAL A 108 3.29 26.93 6.99
CA VAL A 108 3.68 26.09 8.14
C VAL A 108 4.58 24.96 7.66
N ASP A 109 5.86 24.98 8.06
CA ASP A 109 6.92 24.10 7.52
C ASP A 109 6.92 24.07 5.97
N PRO A 110 7.29 25.20 5.32
CA PRO A 110 7.19 25.34 3.88
C PRO A 110 7.98 24.27 3.13
N LYS A 111 7.36 23.67 2.11
CA LYS A 111 7.99 22.75 1.16
C LYS A 111 7.83 23.28 -0.25
N THR A 112 8.85 23.05 -1.08
CA THR A 112 8.74 23.30 -2.52
C THR A 112 7.79 22.28 -3.16
N PRO A 113 7.18 22.59 -4.31
CA PRO A 113 6.40 21.61 -5.06
C PRO A 113 7.18 20.34 -5.37
N ASP A 114 8.49 20.44 -5.65
CA ASP A 114 9.36 19.28 -5.88
C ASP A 114 9.48 18.39 -4.64
N ALA A 115 9.67 18.97 -3.46
CA ALA A 115 9.71 18.22 -2.20
C ALA A 115 8.35 17.55 -1.89
N LEU A 116 7.24 18.19 -2.26
CA LEU A 116 5.91 17.57 -2.15
C LEU A 116 5.73 16.43 -3.16
N ALA A 117 6.28 16.55 -4.37
CA ALA A 117 6.24 15.50 -5.38
C ALA A 117 7.05 14.27 -4.93
N GLU A 118 8.24 14.47 -4.35
CA GLU A 118 9.04 13.41 -3.73
C GLU A 118 8.27 12.72 -2.59
N LEU A 119 7.62 13.51 -1.74
CA LEU A 119 6.79 12.99 -0.65
C LEU A 119 5.62 12.13 -1.16
N VAL A 120 4.94 12.55 -2.22
CA VAL A 120 3.87 11.74 -2.84
C VAL A 120 4.44 10.47 -3.46
N GLY A 121 5.58 10.55 -4.14
CA GLY A 121 6.27 9.40 -4.72
C GLY A 121 6.69 8.37 -3.65
N GLU A 122 7.24 8.85 -2.53
CA GLU A 122 7.52 8.02 -1.36
C GLU A 122 6.23 7.42 -0.81
N GLY A 123 5.15 8.20 -0.67
CA GLY A 123 3.89 7.72 -0.13
C GLY A 123 3.29 6.59 -0.95
N LEU A 124 3.23 6.75 -2.27
CA LEU A 124 2.74 5.72 -3.20
C LEU A 124 3.67 4.50 -3.23
N GLY A 125 4.99 4.72 -3.24
CA GLY A 125 5.95 3.67 -3.55
C GLY A 125 5.92 3.26 -5.03
N ALA A 126 6.85 2.38 -5.43
CA ALA A 126 7.03 2.01 -6.83
C ALA A 126 5.86 1.20 -7.41
N ASP A 127 5.24 0.35 -6.57
CA ASP A 127 4.29 -0.68 -7.03
C ASP A 127 2.84 -0.41 -6.59
N TYR A 128 2.46 0.84 -6.32
CA TYR A 128 1.09 1.17 -5.88
C TYR A 128 -0.01 0.78 -6.88
N LYS A 129 0.33 0.50 -8.15
CA LYS A 129 -0.61 0.00 -9.17
C LYS A 129 -0.84 -1.51 -9.07
N ALA A 130 0.01 -2.24 -8.34
CA ALA A 130 -0.11 -3.68 -8.15
C ALA A 130 -1.07 -4.05 -7.02
N ILE A 131 -1.38 -3.11 -6.12
CA ILE A 131 -2.34 -3.32 -5.04
C ILE A 131 -3.78 -3.08 -5.52
N ALA A 132 -4.75 -3.64 -4.78
CA ALA A 132 -6.15 -3.38 -5.06
C ALA A 132 -6.50 -1.88 -5.02
N THR A 133 -7.28 -1.43 -6.03
CA THR A 133 -7.81 -0.07 -6.10
C THR A 133 -8.53 0.29 -4.81
N ASN A 134 -8.20 1.44 -4.24
CA ASN A 134 -8.79 1.94 -3.00
C ASN A 134 -8.81 3.47 -2.98
N ALA A 135 -9.66 4.05 -2.13
CA ALA A 135 -9.92 5.48 -2.09
C ALA A 135 -8.69 6.30 -1.65
N PHE A 136 -7.83 5.74 -0.80
CA PHE A 136 -6.64 6.43 -0.30
C PHE A 136 -5.57 6.57 -1.38
N THR A 137 -5.35 5.51 -2.18
CA THR A 137 -4.50 5.60 -3.38
C THR A 137 -5.05 6.63 -4.36
N ALA A 138 -6.35 6.58 -4.69
CA ALA A 138 -6.97 7.52 -5.63
C ALA A 138 -6.79 8.98 -5.17
N ARG A 139 -6.98 9.23 -3.88
CA ARG A 139 -6.75 10.55 -3.27
C ARG A 139 -5.30 11.00 -3.41
N LEU A 140 -4.33 10.14 -3.06
CA LEU A 140 -2.91 10.50 -3.13
C LEU A 140 -2.43 10.73 -4.57
N VAL A 141 -2.95 9.96 -5.53
CA VAL A 141 -2.75 10.19 -6.97
C VAL A 141 -3.36 11.53 -7.41
N GLY A 142 -4.54 11.91 -6.90
CA GLY A 142 -5.12 13.23 -7.15
C GLY A 142 -4.23 14.37 -6.62
N LEU A 143 -3.66 14.21 -5.42
CA LEU A 143 -2.71 15.19 -4.85
C LEU A 143 -1.43 15.30 -5.67
N ARG A 144 -0.97 14.21 -6.31
CA ARG A 144 0.11 14.26 -7.31
C ARG A 144 -0.22 15.22 -8.45
N GLY A 145 -1.48 15.23 -8.90
CA GLY A 145 -1.97 16.15 -9.92
C GLY A 145 -1.89 17.61 -9.49
N GLU A 146 -2.41 17.93 -8.30
CA GLU A 146 -2.36 19.29 -7.73
C GLU A 146 -0.93 19.82 -7.56
N ILE A 147 0.00 18.94 -7.18
CA ILE A 147 1.42 19.29 -7.08
C ILE A 147 2.01 19.53 -8.48
N ALA A 148 1.67 18.71 -9.47
CA ALA A 148 2.12 18.91 -10.84
C ALA A 148 1.61 20.23 -11.44
N GLU A 149 0.37 20.66 -11.14
CA GLU A 149 -0.13 21.99 -11.51
C GLU A 149 0.71 23.11 -10.88
N LYS A 150 1.04 22.98 -9.59
CA LYS A 150 1.91 23.94 -8.91
C LYS A 150 3.32 24.01 -9.49
N GLN A 151 3.77 22.98 -10.21
CA GLN A 151 5.03 22.95 -10.95
C GLN A 151 4.90 23.47 -12.39
N GLY A 152 3.68 23.81 -12.85
CA GLY A 152 3.41 24.17 -14.25
C GLY A 152 3.46 22.98 -15.22
N ARG A 153 3.33 21.75 -14.71
CA ARG A 153 3.34 20.52 -15.50
C ARG A 153 1.91 20.04 -15.77
N ASP A 154 1.16 20.82 -16.54
CA ASP A 154 -0.28 20.62 -16.75
C ASP A 154 -0.62 19.25 -17.37
N GLY A 155 0.22 18.73 -18.27
CA GLY A 155 0.02 17.39 -18.86
C GLY A 155 0.15 16.26 -17.84
N ASP A 156 1.11 16.37 -16.91
CA ASP A 156 1.29 15.42 -15.83
C ASP A 156 0.16 15.53 -14.79
N ALA A 157 -0.31 16.75 -14.55
CA ALA A 157 -1.47 17.02 -13.71
C ALA A 157 -2.73 16.35 -14.26
N LEU A 158 -3.05 16.59 -15.54
CA LEU A 158 -4.20 15.98 -16.20
C LEU A 158 -4.14 14.45 -16.12
N SER A 159 -2.98 13.87 -16.45
CA SER A 159 -2.77 12.42 -16.40
C SER A 159 -3.02 11.85 -14.99
N ALA A 160 -2.57 12.55 -13.95
CA ALA A 160 -2.79 12.13 -12.56
C ALA A 160 -4.26 12.26 -12.14
N TYR A 161 -4.95 13.33 -12.54
CA TYR A 161 -6.38 13.48 -12.24
C TYR A 161 -7.25 12.45 -12.96
N GLU A 162 -6.96 12.15 -14.23
CA GLU A 162 -7.64 11.09 -14.98
C GLU A 162 -7.46 9.73 -14.29
N GLU A 163 -6.23 9.40 -13.89
CA GLU A 163 -5.95 8.17 -13.14
C GLU A 163 -6.75 8.10 -11.82
N ALA A 164 -6.79 9.19 -11.04
CA ALA A 164 -7.56 9.25 -9.80
C ALA A 164 -9.08 9.12 -10.06
N LEU A 165 -9.59 9.73 -11.14
CA LEU A 165 -11.00 9.62 -11.54
C LEU A 165 -11.37 8.20 -11.95
N ASP A 166 -10.51 7.52 -12.69
CA ASP A 166 -10.75 6.13 -13.11
C ASP A 166 -10.78 5.19 -11.90
N MET A 167 -9.86 5.37 -10.94
CA MET A 167 -9.91 4.65 -9.67
C MET A 167 -11.23 4.91 -8.91
N ASN A 168 -11.65 6.17 -8.79
CA ASN A 168 -12.88 6.54 -8.10
C ASN A 168 -14.14 5.99 -8.80
N ARG A 169 -14.17 5.97 -10.14
CA ARG A 169 -15.26 5.37 -10.92
C ARG A 169 -15.35 3.88 -10.67
N ALA A 170 -14.23 3.16 -10.66
CA ALA A 170 -14.19 1.74 -10.36
C ALA A 170 -14.71 1.45 -8.94
N LEU A 171 -14.28 2.23 -7.93
CA LEU A 171 -14.74 2.11 -6.55
C LEU A 171 -16.25 2.37 -6.42
N LEU A 172 -16.75 3.40 -7.10
CA LEU A 172 -18.18 3.72 -7.11
C LEU A 172 -19.00 2.56 -7.73
N GLN A 173 -18.55 2.01 -8.85
CA GLN A 173 -19.21 0.87 -9.49
C GLN A 173 -19.25 -0.36 -8.56
N GLN A 174 -18.14 -0.67 -7.89
CA GLN A 174 -18.08 -1.76 -6.91
C GLN A 174 -19.06 -1.55 -5.75
N ALA A 175 -19.11 -0.33 -5.20
CA ALA A 175 -20.05 0.00 -4.12
C ALA A 175 -21.51 -0.14 -4.55
N LEU A 176 -21.86 0.27 -5.77
CA LEU A 176 -23.21 0.14 -6.31
C LEU A 176 -23.58 -1.32 -6.61
N ALA A 177 -22.64 -2.11 -7.14
CA ALA A 177 -22.87 -3.53 -7.43
C ALA A 177 -23.01 -4.38 -6.16
N GLY A 178 -22.24 -4.07 -5.11
CA GLY A 178 -22.33 -4.73 -3.81
C GLY A 178 -23.52 -4.27 -2.94
N ALA A 179 -24.18 -3.16 -3.31
CA ALA A 179 -25.39 -2.65 -2.65
C ALA A 179 -26.70 -3.15 -3.32
N ALA A 180 -26.59 -3.95 -4.39
CA ALA A 180 -27.74 -4.63 -4.96
C ALA A 180 -28.25 -5.70 -3.97
N PRO A 181 -29.56 -5.71 -3.63
CA PRO A 181 -30.14 -6.64 -2.66
C PRO A 181 -30.06 -8.10 -3.08
#